data_AF-A0A497NFB9-F1
#
_entry.id   AF-A0A497NFB9-F1
#
_cell.length_a   1.000
_cell.length_b   1.000
_cell.length_c   1.000
_cell.angle_alpha   90.00
_cell.angle_beta   90.00
_cell.angle_gamma   90.00
#
_symmetry.space_group_name_H-M   'P 1'
#
loop_
_entity.id
_entity.type
_entity.pdbx_description
1 polymer ?
#
loop_
_entity_poly.entity_id
_entity_poly.type
_entity_poly.pdbx_seq_one_letter_code
_entity_poly.pdbx_strand_id
1 'polypeptide(L)' 'MKLITIYLPEPYIEALDRLVSEKYYPHRAEAIRVAIRDLINMELRRMRRRGGNGEDTG' A
#
# COMPACT_ATOMS: atom_id res chain seq x y z
N MET A 1 6.50 -9.14 12.95
CA MET A 1 6.86 -8.55 11.63
C MET A 1 8.00 -9.38 11.03
N LYS A 2 8.11 -9.47 9.70
CA LYS A 2 9.27 -10.08 9.02
C LYS A 2 10.08 -8.97 8.33
N LEU A 3 11.40 -9.06 8.33
CA LEU A 3 12.29 -8.11 7.65
C LEU A 3 12.25 -8.36 6.15
N ILE A 4 12.13 -7.29 5.37
CA ILE A 4 12.21 -7.31 3.91
C ILE A 4 13.13 -6.17 3.49
N THR A 5 14.03 -6.44 2.54
CA THR A 5 14.90 -5.44 1.92
C THR A 5 14.42 -5.20 0.49
N ILE A 6 14.26 -3.92 0.12
CA ILE A 6 13.85 -3.51 -1.23
C ILE A 6 14.76 -2.37 -1.70
N TYR A 7 14.95 -2.27 -3.01
CA TYR A 7 15.57 -1.12 -3.66
C TYR A 7 14.47 -0.19 -4.17
N LEU A 8 14.60 1.11 -3.90
CA LEU A 8 13.68 2.14 -4.36
C LEU A 8 14.47 3.26 -5.06
N PRO A 9 13.90 3.92 -6.08
CA PRO A 9 14.48 5.14 -6.63
C PRO A 9 14.67 6.21 -5.56
N GLU A 10 15.77 6.97 -5.66
CA GLU A 10 16.11 8.05 -4.70
C GLU A 10 14.95 9.04 -4.47
N PRO A 11 14.21 9.51 -5.49
CA PRO A 11 13.11 10.45 -5.27
C PRO A 11 12.00 9.89 -4.36
N TYR A 12 11.83 8.57 -4.30
CA TYR A 12 10.83 7.95 -3.41
C TYR A 12 11.32 7.90 -1.98
N ILE A 13 12.63 7.71 -1.77
CA ILE A 13 13.25 7.79 -0.45
C ILE A 13 13.12 9.21 0.10
N GLU A 14 13.43 10.22 -0.72
CA GLU A 14 13.27 11.64 -0.36
C GLU A 14 11.82 11.98 -0.02
N ALA A 15 10.85 11.49 -0.79
CA ALA A 15 9.43 11.69 -0.50
C ALA A 15 9.03 11.05 0.84
N LEU A 16 9.51 9.83 1.14
CA LEU A 16 9.29 9.18 2.43
C LEU A 16 9.92 9.96 3.58
N ASP A 17 11.11 10.53 3.38
CA ASP A 17 11.77 11.38 4.36
C ASP A 17 10.96 12.63 4.68
N ARG A 18 10.44 13.30 3.65
CA ARG A 18 9.58 14.46 3.84
C ARG A 18 8.37 14.12 4.70
N LEU A 19 7.68 13.03 4.39
CA LEU A 19 6.52 12.56 5.17
C LEU A 19 6.86 12.30 6.65
N VAL A 20 8.05 11.79 6.95
CA VAL A 20 8.51 11.56 8.33
C VAL A 20 8.90 12.87 9.00
N SER A 21 9.63 13.74 8.30
CA SER A 21 10.08 15.04 8.81
C SER A 21 8.91 15.95 9.16
N GLU A 22 7.86 15.93 8.33
CA GLU A 22 6.61 16.67 8.50
C GLU A 22 5.66 15.96 9.50
N LYS A 23 6.11 14.91 10.19
CA LYS A 23 5.40 14.18 11.26
C LYS A 23 4.10 13.47 10.83
N TYR A 24 3.87 13.25 9.54
CA TYR A 24 2.76 12.41 9.06
C TYR A 24 2.94 10.94 9.45
N TYR A 25 4.18 10.47 9.50
CA TYR A 25 4.51 9.12 9.92
C TYR A 25 5.70 9.11 10.89
N PRO A 26 5.74 8.18 11.84
CA PRO A 26 6.84 8.09 12.82
C PRO A 26 8.18 7.71 12.18
N HIS A 27 8.17 6.91 11.12
CA HIS A 27 9.37 6.50 10.37
C HIS A 27 9.01 5.95 8.98
N ARG A 28 9.99 5.84 8.07
CA ARG A 28 9.78 5.39 6.68
C ARG A 28 9.08 4.03 6.59
N ALA A 29 9.46 3.09 7.47
CA ALA A 29 8.86 1.76 7.48
C ALA A 29 7.36 1.76 7.84
N GLU A 30 6.83 2.77 8.56
CA GLU A 30 5.40 2.87 8.84
C GLU A 30 4.68 3.38 7.60
N ALA A 31 5.19 4.44 6.97
CA ALA A 31 4.65 4.98 5.73
C ALA A 31 4.56 3.88 4.64
N ILE A 32 5.63 3.09 4.46
CA ILE A 32 5.65 1.97 3.51
C ILE A 32 4.59 0.91 3.88
N ARG A 33 4.46 0.55 5.16
CA ARG A 33 3.46 -0.43 5.61
C ARG A 33 2.03 0.05 5.38
N VAL A 34 1.75 1.33 5.63
CA VAL A 34 0.44 1.95 5.36
C VAL A 34 0.14 1.89 3.87
N ALA A 35 1.07 2.32 3.02
CA ALA A 35 0.91 2.28 1.56
C ALA A 35 0.62 0.85 1.04
N ILE A 36 1.37 -0.15 1.51
CA ILE A 36 1.16 -1.56 1.14
C ILE A 36 -0.21 -2.05 1.59
N ARG A 37 -0.62 -1.76 2.83
CA ARG A 37 -1.93 -2.16 3.37
C ARG A 37 -3.07 -1.57 2.55
N ASP A 38 -2.97 -0.28 2.23
CA ASP A 38 -4.02 0.42 1.49
C ASP A 38 -4.14 -0.11 0.06
N LEU A 39 -3.00 -0.40 -0.59
CA LEU A 39 -2.95 -1.06 -1.89
C LEU A 39 -3.63 -2.44 -1.86
N ILE A 40 -3.26 -3.31 -0.92
CA ILE A 40 -3.83 -4.66 -0.80
C ILE A 40 -5.35 -4.59 -0.57
N ASN A 41 -5.79 -3.74 0.36
CA ASN A 41 -7.21 -3.58 0.66
C ASN A 41 -8.02 -3.03 -0.52
N MET A 42 -7.44 -2.12 -1.31
CA MET A 42 -8.06 -1.61 -2.52
C MET A 42 -8.19 -2.71 -3.58
N GLU A 43 -7.11 -3.42 -3.85
CA GLU A 43 -7.07 -4.37 -4.96
C GLU A 43 -7.87 -5.65 -4.66
N LEU A 44 -7.81 -6.19 -3.44
CA LEU A 44 -8.66 -7.33 -3.04
C LEU A 44 -10.15 -6.99 -3.12
N ARG A 45 -10.54 -5.76 -2.76
CA ARG A 45 -11.93 -5.30 -2.91
C ARG A 45 -12.35 -5.21 -4.38
N ARG A 46 -11.47 -4.75 -5.27
CA ARG A 46 -11.72 -4.73 -6.73
C ARG A 46 -11.85 -6.13 -7.30
N MET A 47 -10.99 -7.05 -6.91
CA MET A 47 -11.03 -8.46 -7.35
C MET A 47 -12.35 -9.14 -6.95
N ARG A 48 -12.80 -8.97 -5.69
CA ARG A 48 -14.09 -9.52 -5.23
C ARG A 48 -15.28 -9.03 -6.07
N ARG A 49 -15.29 -7.76 -6.47
CA ARG A 49 -16.37 -7.20 -7.32
C ARG A 49 -16.34 -7.72 -8.76
N ARG A 50 -15.16 -8.08 -9.28
CA ARG A 50 -15.02 -8.63 -10.63
C ARG A 50 -15.45 -10.10 -10.72
N GLY A 51 -15.42 -10.84 -9.63
CA GLY A 51 -15.81 -12.26 -9.59
C GLY A 51 -17.29 -12.55 -9.35
N GLY A 52 -18.17 -11.53 -9.28
CA GLY A 52 -19.59 -11.69 -8.94
C GLY A 52 -20.59 -11.42 -10.07
N ASN A 53 -20.14 -11.35 -11.34
CA ASN A 53 -21.00 -11.08 -12.49
C ASN A 53 -21.27 -12.35 -13.31
N GLY A 54 -21.78 -13.39 -12.64
CA GLY A 54 -22.32 -14.59 -13.26
C GLY A 54 -23.30 -15.23 -12.28
N GLU A 55 -24.49 -15.55 -12.78
CA GLU A 55 -25.60 -16.22 -12.07
C GLU A 55 -26.50 -15.32 -11.22
N ASP A 56 -27.27 -14.45 -11.90
CA ASP A 56 -28.69 -14.31 -11.56
C ASP A 56 -29.51 -13.91 -12.81
N THR A 57 -29.66 -14.89 -13.70
CA THR A 57 -30.73 -14.93 -14.71
C THR A 57 -31.25 -16.35 -14.73
N GLY A 58 -32.30 -16.58 -13.95
CA GLY A 58 -33.05 -17.82 -13.86
C GLY A 58 -34.31 -17.61 -13.03
#